data_AF-A0A817D2B3-F1
#
_entry.id   AF-A0A817D2B3-F1
#
_cell.length_a   1.000
_cell.length_b   1.000
_cell.length_c   1.000
_cell.angle_alpha   90.00
_cell.angle_beta   90.00
_cell.angle_gamma   90.00
#
_symmetry.space_group_name_H-M   'P 1'
#
loop_
_entity.id
_entity.type
_entity.pdbx_description
1 polymer ?
#
loop_
_entity_poly.entity_id
_entity_poly.type
_entity_poly.pdbx_seq_one_letter_code
_entity_poly.pdbx_strand_id
1 'polypeptide(L)'
;MSNLEKLCLNLIVWGENTFVDGNELKQNIINHMARLQRFEFYICSSISLRNQIYLQSKEDIQHTFRDFKDNKVISYVDYFQKEQCSLCDIYLYLDQLKYYYTVTNNFSGGLFPCVRKISLYDDHPFEHEFFLRIAQSFPFMQTLSLNNFKPQNNKLCKESHNDNQDFSIINYPYLTNLTLYDAHDDYIEEFLVDTKICLPNNAVHLNIYYEQLKRVTHNFTRDITRINCAKLNSLHLNGRRLPKYAKDYFPHV
;
A
#
# COMPACT_ATOMS: atom_id res chain seq x y z
N MET A 1 -4.44 -15.65 35.85
CA MET A 1 -4.94 -16.09 34.53
C MET A 1 -5.97 -15.10 34.05
N SER A 2 -5.87 -14.67 32.79
CA SER A 2 -6.75 -13.63 32.21
C SER A 2 -8.16 -14.18 31.98
N ASN A 3 -9.20 -13.39 32.28
CA ASN A 3 -10.61 -13.69 31.97
C ASN A 3 -11.02 -13.20 30.57
N LEU A 4 -10.05 -12.87 29.71
CA LEU A 4 -10.30 -12.33 28.39
C LEU A 4 -10.93 -13.38 27.47
N GLU A 5 -12.12 -13.08 26.95
CA GLU A 5 -12.85 -13.97 26.02
C GLU A 5 -12.63 -13.61 24.55
N LYS A 6 -12.23 -12.36 24.26
CA LYS A 6 -12.01 -11.86 22.90
C LYS A 6 -10.73 -11.04 22.85
N LEU A 7 -9.88 -11.33 21.87
CA LEU A 7 -8.64 -10.59 21.62
C LEU A 7 -8.53 -10.28 20.14
N CYS A 8 -8.30 -9.01 19.82
CA CYS A 8 -7.91 -8.55 18.49
C CYS A 8 -6.48 -8.04 18.58
N LEU A 9 -5.56 -8.71 17.91
CA LEU A 9 -4.13 -8.41 17.93
C LEU A 9 -3.71 -7.74 16.62
N ASN A 10 -3.11 -6.56 16.72
CA ASN A 10 -2.41 -5.95 15.59
C ASN A 10 -0.94 -5.84 15.99
N LEU A 11 -0.08 -6.61 15.32
CA LEU A 11 1.32 -6.73 15.65
C LEU A 11 2.17 -6.44 14.42
N ILE A 12 3.16 -5.55 14.58
CA ILE A 12 4.14 -5.26 13.54
C ILE A 12 5.51 -5.48 14.16
N VAL A 13 6.30 -6.38 13.58
CA VAL A 13 7.59 -6.81 14.10
C VAL A 13 8.67 -6.59 13.04
N TRP A 14 9.80 -6.00 13.44
CA TRP A 14 10.91 -5.68 12.55
C TRP A 14 12.22 -6.18 13.11
N GLY A 15 13.06 -6.75 12.24
CA GLY A 15 14.44 -7.08 12.59
C GLY A 15 14.62 -8.39 13.36
N GLU A 16 13.60 -9.25 13.36
CA GLU A 16 13.70 -10.58 13.95
C GLU A 16 14.46 -11.55 13.03
N ASN A 17 14.86 -12.68 13.60
CA ASN A 17 15.50 -13.77 12.85
C ASN A 17 14.49 -14.73 12.22
N THR A 18 13.23 -14.72 12.64
CA THR A 18 12.17 -15.61 12.14
C THR A 18 10.85 -14.85 12.04
N PHE A 19 9.99 -15.26 11.13
CA PHE A 19 8.62 -14.75 11.08
C PHE A 19 7.84 -15.21 12.32
N VAL A 20 6.92 -14.37 12.79
CA VAL A 20 5.94 -14.81 13.78
C VAL A 20 4.99 -15.79 13.11
N ASP A 21 4.87 -16.99 13.67
CA ASP A 21 4.10 -18.08 13.09
C ASP A 21 2.98 -18.58 14.03
N GLY A 22 2.20 -19.56 13.58
CA GLY A 22 1.12 -20.12 14.37
C GLY A 22 1.60 -20.85 15.63
N ASN A 23 2.82 -21.41 15.63
CA ASN A 23 3.38 -22.07 16.81
C ASN A 23 3.71 -21.05 17.89
N GLU A 24 4.32 -19.93 17.50
CA GLU A 24 4.67 -18.84 18.42
C GLU A 24 3.42 -18.24 19.07
N LEU A 25 2.37 -17.96 18.29
CA LEU A 25 1.09 -17.48 18.84
C LEU A 25 0.44 -18.50 19.76
N LYS A 26 0.50 -19.78 19.42
CA LYS A 26 -0.07 -20.86 20.24
C LYS A 26 0.63 -20.93 21.59
N GLN A 27 1.96 -20.94 21.58
CA GLN A 27 2.79 -21.04 22.78
C GLN A 27 2.64 -19.80 23.66
N ASN A 28 2.70 -18.60 23.09
CA ASN A 28 2.78 -17.35 23.87
C ASN A 28 1.42 -16.72 24.20
N ILE A 29 0.35 -17.03 23.46
CA ILE A 29 -0.98 -16.42 23.67
C ILE A 29 -2.03 -17.49 23.97
N ILE A 30 -2.30 -18.39 23.01
CA ILE A 30 -3.45 -19.30 23.10
C ILE A 30 -3.37 -20.18 24.35
N ASN A 31 -2.21 -20.78 24.62
CA ASN A 31 -2.02 -21.68 25.76
C ASN A 31 -2.18 -20.98 27.13
N HIS A 32 -1.99 -19.66 27.18
CA HIS A 32 -2.08 -18.87 28.40
C HIS A 32 -3.45 -18.20 28.59
N MET A 33 -4.32 -18.23 27.57
CA MET A 33 -5.63 -17.59 27.58
C MET A 33 -6.75 -18.63 27.43
N ALA A 34 -6.92 -19.50 28.44
CA ALA A 34 -7.87 -20.62 28.41
C ALA A 34 -9.35 -20.23 28.17
N ARG A 35 -9.73 -18.97 28.42
CA ARG A 35 -11.09 -18.45 28.17
C ARG A 35 -11.25 -17.75 26.84
N LEU A 36 -10.19 -17.64 26.03
CA LEU A 36 -10.22 -16.95 24.75
C LEU A 36 -11.09 -17.74 23.76
N GLN A 37 -12.26 -17.18 23.45
CA GLN A 37 -13.22 -17.77 22.50
C GLN A 37 -13.05 -17.21 21.10
N ARG A 38 -12.62 -15.94 20.97
CA ARG A 38 -12.39 -15.27 19.69
C ARG A 38 -11.00 -14.64 19.67
N PHE A 39 -10.18 -15.09 18.73
CA PHE A 39 -8.85 -14.53 18.50
C PHE A 39 -8.74 -14.07 17.06
N GLU A 40 -8.62 -12.77 16.88
CA GLU A 40 -8.42 -12.12 15.59
C GLU A 40 -7.02 -11.52 15.58
N PHE A 41 -6.36 -11.56 14.43
CA PHE A 41 -5.05 -10.97 14.34
C PHE A 41 -4.72 -10.48 12.94
N TYR A 42 -3.90 -9.43 12.89
CA TYR A 42 -3.09 -9.03 11.75
C TYR A 42 -1.65 -8.89 12.26
N ILE A 43 -0.75 -9.63 11.64
CA ILE A 43 0.65 -9.68 12.00
C ILE A 43 1.45 -9.39 10.75
N CYS A 44 2.29 -8.37 10.81
CA CYS A 44 3.27 -8.07 9.79
C CYS A 44 4.66 -8.28 10.41
N SER A 45 5.46 -9.17 9.83
CA SER A 45 6.80 -9.48 10.31
C SER A 45 7.82 -9.22 9.23
N SER A 46 8.90 -8.52 9.57
CA SER A 46 10.06 -8.33 8.71
C SER A 46 11.30 -8.98 9.31
N ILE A 47 11.98 -9.80 8.50
CA ILE A 47 13.23 -10.45 8.89
C ILE A 47 14.35 -10.09 7.92
N SER A 48 15.58 -10.15 8.41
CA SER A 48 16.79 -10.01 7.59
C SER A 48 17.10 -11.31 6.86
N LEU A 49 17.44 -11.23 5.57
CA LEU A 49 17.85 -12.37 4.76
C LEU A 49 19.34 -12.74 4.91
N ARG A 50 20.15 -11.88 5.54
CA ARG A 50 21.62 -12.02 5.56
C ARG A 50 22.12 -13.34 6.14
N ASN A 51 21.34 -13.96 7.02
CA ASN A 51 21.69 -15.22 7.70
C ASN A 51 20.66 -16.33 7.45
N GLN A 52 19.74 -16.15 6.49
CA GLN A 52 18.69 -17.14 6.23
C GLN A 52 19.19 -18.21 5.27
N ILE A 53 19.19 -19.45 5.75
CA ILE A 53 19.55 -20.63 4.95
C ILE A 53 18.31 -21.17 4.21
N TYR A 54 17.12 -20.95 4.77
CA TYR A 54 15.86 -21.45 4.25
C TYR A 54 14.83 -20.31 4.16
N LEU A 55 14.21 -20.18 3.00
CA LEU A 55 13.16 -19.19 2.74
C LEU A 55 11.80 -19.87 2.88
N GLN A 56 11.03 -19.47 3.88
CA GLN A 56 9.69 -20.02 4.13
C GLN A 56 8.71 -19.57 3.05
N SER A 57 8.04 -20.52 2.38
CA SER A 57 6.93 -20.19 1.48
C SER A 57 5.71 -19.72 2.27
N LYS A 58 4.73 -19.12 1.57
CA LYS A 58 3.43 -18.80 2.19
C LYS A 58 2.74 -20.08 2.69
N GLU A 59 2.90 -21.19 1.98
CA GLU A 59 2.36 -22.50 2.36
C GLU A 59 3.00 -23.01 3.67
N ASP A 60 4.32 -22.85 3.82
CA ASP A 60 5.03 -23.22 5.06
C ASP A 60 4.49 -22.41 6.25
N ILE A 61 4.30 -21.11 6.08
CA ILE A 61 3.72 -20.24 7.11
C ILE A 61 2.28 -20.65 7.43
N GLN A 62 1.41 -20.82 6.42
CA GLN A 62 0.03 -21.23 6.64
C GLN A 62 -0.07 -22.58 7.36
N HIS A 63 0.85 -23.50 7.08
CA HIS A 63 0.87 -24.81 7.71
C HIS A 63 1.06 -24.74 9.23
N THR A 64 1.75 -23.72 9.75
CA THR A 64 1.91 -23.50 11.19
C THR A 64 0.60 -23.16 11.91
N PHE A 65 -0.43 -22.72 11.16
CA PHE A 65 -1.75 -22.37 11.69
C PHE A 65 -2.77 -23.50 11.57
N ARG A 66 -2.39 -24.70 11.14
CA ARG A 66 -3.31 -25.83 10.91
C ARG A 66 -4.16 -26.24 12.12
N ASP A 67 -3.70 -25.92 13.33
CA ASP A 67 -4.39 -26.23 14.58
C ASP A 67 -5.37 -25.12 15.03
N PHE A 68 -5.42 -23.99 14.32
CA PHE A 68 -6.33 -22.89 14.62
C PHE A 68 -7.74 -23.27 14.14
N LYS A 69 -8.71 -23.21 15.06
CA LYS A 69 -10.08 -23.73 14.86
C LYS A 69 -10.82 -23.22 13.61
N ASP A 70 -10.38 -22.11 13.01
CA ASP A 70 -11.11 -21.43 11.94
C ASP A 70 -10.46 -21.49 10.54
N ASN A 71 -9.34 -22.22 10.34
CA ASN A 71 -8.70 -22.60 9.04
C ASN A 71 -8.56 -21.52 7.92
N LYS A 72 -8.92 -20.26 8.16
CA LYS A 72 -8.92 -19.17 7.18
C LYS A 72 -7.83 -18.15 7.49
N VAL A 73 -6.68 -18.63 7.96
CA VAL A 73 -5.49 -17.79 8.06
C VAL A 73 -4.95 -17.57 6.66
N ILE A 74 -4.92 -16.32 6.23
CA ILE A 74 -4.30 -15.93 4.98
C ILE A 74 -2.89 -15.44 5.30
N SER A 75 -1.91 -15.85 4.50
CA SER A 75 -0.57 -15.28 4.58
C SER A 75 -0.03 -14.94 3.20
N TYR A 76 0.85 -13.95 3.21
CA TYR A 76 1.69 -13.57 2.08
C TYR A 76 3.13 -13.49 2.57
N VAL A 77 4.06 -13.92 1.73
CA VAL A 77 5.50 -13.82 2.00
C VAL A 77 6.15 -13.20 0.79
N ASP A 78 6.86 -12.11 1.01
CA ASP A 78 7.56 -11.34 0.00
C ASP A 78 9.05 -11.28 0.33
N TYR A 79 9.88 -11.37 -0.71
CA TYR A 79 11.33 -11.43 -0.62
C TYR A 79 11.96 -10.27 -1.40
N PHE A 80 12.59 -9.35 -0.68
CA PHE A 80 13.25 -8.17 -1.25
C PHE A 80 14.75 -8.41 -1.24
N GLN A 81 15.24 -8.97 -2.36
CA GLN A 81 16.63 -9.40 -2.47
C GLN A 81 17.61 -8.24 -2.36
N LYS A 82 17.23 -7.06 -2.84
CA LYS A 82 18.13 -5.90 -2.84
C LYS A 82 18.30 -5.32 -1.43
N GLU A 83 17.22 -5.25 -0.68
CA GLU A 83 17.14 -4.75 0.69
C GLU A 83 17.61 -5.81 1.69
N GLN A 84 17.77 -7.06 1.23
CA GLN A 84 18.17 -8.20 2.05
C GLN A 84 17.19 -8.41 3.21
N CYS A 85 15.89 -8.27 2.93
CA CYS A 85 14.83 -8.51 3.88
C CYS A 85 13.68 -9.30 3.25
N SER A 86 12.85 -9.89 4.10
CA SER A 86 11.58 -10.45 3.70
C SER A 86 10.48 -9.95 4.62
N LEU A 87 9.26 -9.91 4.07
CA LEU A 87 8.05 -9.53 4.78
C LEU A 87 7.09 -10.70 4.78
N CYS A 88 6.41 -10.89 5.89
CA CYS A 88 5.30 -11.82 6.00
C CYS A 88 4.12 -11.10 6.62
N ASP A 89 3.01 -11.04 5.88
CA ASP A 89 1.72 -10.63 6.39
C ASP A 89 0.88 -11.86 6.68
N ILE A 90 0.28 -11.91 7.87
CA ILE A 90 -0.57 -13.00 8.31
C ILE A 90 -1.80 -12.41 8.97
N TYR A 91 -2.98 -12.86 8.57
CA TYR A 91 -4.19 -12.36 9.20
C TYR A 91 -5.33 -13.37 9.25
N LEU A 92 -6.18 -13.17 10.25
CA LEU A 92 -7.40 -13.91 10.52
C LEU A 92 -8.50 -12.90 10.89
N TYR A 93 -9.48 -12.76 10.00
CA TYR A 93 -10.58 -11.78 10.01
C TYR A 93 -10.14 -10.32 9.78
N LEU A 94 -10.69 -9.70 8.73
CA LEU A 94 -10.30 -8.37 8.24
C LEU A 94 -11.22 -7.23 8.69
N ASP A 95 -12.33 -7.56 9.36
CA ASP A 95 -13.43 -6.63 9.63
C ASP A 95 -13.04 -5.45 10.55
N GLN A 96 -11.87 -5.51 11.19
CA GLN A 96 -11.37 -4.43 12.05
C GLN A 96 -10.04 -3.83 11.58
N LEU A 97 -9.47 -4.34 10.48
CA LEU A 97 -8.19 -3.86 9.99
C LEU A 97 -8.35 -2.45 9.43
N LYS A 98 -7.77 -1.46 10.11
CA LYS A 98 -7.79 -0.04 9.68
C LYS A 98 -6.59 0.34 8.83
N TYR A 99 -5.49 -0.41 8.97
CA TYR A 99 -4.20 -0.12 8.36
C TYR A 99 -3.69 -1.37 7.68
N TYR A 100 -3.30 -1.28 6.40
CA TYR A 100 -2.59 -2.35 5.71
C TYR A 100 -1.24 -1.81 5.27
N TYR A 101 -0.17 -2.23 5.96
CA TYR A 101 1.17 -1.80 5.63
C TYR A 101 1.80 -2.73 4.58
N THR A 102 2.45 -2.13 3.59
CA THR A 102 3.32 -2.80 2.62
C THR A 102 2.60 -3.81 1.73
N VAL A 103 1.59 -3.34 1.01
CA VAL A 103 0.96 -4.11 -0.06
C VAL A 103 1.90 -4.17 -1.26
N THR A 104 2.23 -5.39 -1.69
CA THR A 104 3.15 -5.72 -2.79
C THR A 104 2.40 -6.20 -4.03
N ASN A 105 3.09 -6.46 -5.15
CA ASN A 105 2.49 -7.02 -6.36
C ASN A 105 1.89 -8.42 -6.14
N ASN A 106 2.32 -9.15 -5.11
CA ASN A 106 1.77 -10.45 -4.75
C ASN A 106 0.39 -10.37 -4.09
N PHE A 107 -0.09 -9.15 -3.78
CA PHE A 107 -1.43 -8.93 -3.30
C PHE A 107 -2.47 -9.41 -4.32
N SER A 108 -3.22 -10.44 -3.94
CA SER A 108 -4.22 -11.09 -4.81
C SER A 108 -5.54 -10.32 -4.91
N GLY A 109 -5.71 -9.21 -4.19
CA GLY A 109 -7.00 -8.53 -4.06
C GLY A 109 -7.84 -9.09 -2.91
N GLY A 110 -9.10 -8.65 -2.86
CA GLY A 110 -10.08 -8.99 -1.81
C GLY A 110 -10.84 -7.73 -1.40
N LEU A 111 -11.87 -7.84 -0.55
CA LEU A 111 -12.61 -6.67 -0.09
C LEU A 111 -12.25 -6.32 1.35
N PHE A 112 -11.75 -5.10 1.56
CA PHE A 112 -11.26 -4.61 2.85
C PHE A 112 -11.98 -3.31 3.22
N PRO A 113 -13.26 -3.37 3.61
CA PRO A 113 -14.11 -2.19 3.76
C PRO A 113 -13.74 -1.34 4.98
N CYS A 114 -12.95 -1.86 5.91
CA CYS A 114 -12.55 -1.19 7.14
C CYS A 114 -11.16 -0.54 7.06
N VAL A 115 -10.37 -0.88 6.04
CA VAL A 115 -9.04 -0.30 5.82
C VAL A 115 -9.20 1.15 5.36
N ARG A 116 -8.47 2.06 6.01
CA ARG A 116 -8.47 3.50 5.73
C ARG A 116 -7.11 3.99 5.26
N LYS A 117 -6.03 3.31 5.63
CA LYS A 117 -4.68 3.68 5.24
C LYS A 117 -3.94 2.47 4.71
N ILE A 118 -3.31 2.64 3.56
CA ILE A 118 -2.40 1.64 3.00
C ILE A 118 -1.05 2.25 2.64
N SER A 119 -0.01 1.43 2.72
CA SER A 119 1.26 1.70 2.06
C SER A 119 1.55 0.64 1.01
N LEU A 120 2.06 1.07 -0.14
CA LEU A 120 2.47 0.23 -1.26
C LEU A 120 3.99 0.24 -1.35
N TYR A 121 4.60 -0.94 -1.46
CA TYR A 121 6.04 -1.10 -1.68
C TYR A 121 6.33 -2.40 -2.40
N ASP A 122 7.24 -2.36 -3.38
CA ASP A 122 7.76 -3.55 -4.06
C ASP A 122 9.10 -3.23 -4.76
N ASP A 123 9.91 -4.26 -4.97
CA ASP A 123 11.12 -4.21 -5.78
C ASP A 123 10.80 -4.25 -7.29
N HIS A 124 9.60 -4.70 -7.64
CA HIS A 124 9.08 -4.74 -9.00
C HIS A 124 8.16 -3.54 -9.29
N PRO A 125 8.08 -3.07 -10.54
CA PRO A 125 7.18 -1.99 -10.92
C PRO A 125 5.70 -2.29 -10.60
N PHE A 126 4.92 -1.25 -10.31
CA PHE A 126 3.46 -1.33 -10.21
C PHE A 126 2.78 -0.89 -11.50
N GLU A 127 2.13 -1.80 -12.21
CA GLU A 127 1.39 -1.44 -13.43
C GLU A 127 0.00 -0.85 -13.11
N HIS A 128 -0.68 -0.29 -14.11
CA HIS A 128 -1.99 0.35 -13.93
C HIS A 128 -3.03 -0.59 -13.27
N GLU A 129 -3.05 -1.85 -13.67
CA GLU A 129 -3.96 -2.88 -13.16
C GLU A 129 -3.75 -3.15 -11.66
N PHE A 130 -2.54 -2.91 -11.14
CA PHE A 130 -2.29 -2.99 -9.72
C PHE A 130 -3.08 -1.91 -8.98
N PHE A 131 -3.00 -0.65 -9.43
CA PHE A 131 -3.76 0.45 -8.83
C PHE A 131 -5.27 0.23 -8.96
N LEU A 132 -5.75 -0.36 -10.05
CA LEU A 132 -7.16 -0.74 -10.19
C LEU A 132 -7.57 -1.77 -9.13
N ARG A 133 -6.74 -2.81 -8.92
CA ARG A 133 -6.95 -3.82 -7.87
C ARG A 133 -6.95 -3.20 -6.48
N ILE A 134 -6.06 -2.24 -6.22
CA ILE A 134 -6.01 -1.48 -4.96
C ILE A 134 -7.32 -0.70 -4.76
N ALA A 135 -7.77 0.07 -5.74
CA ALA A 135 -9.02 0.84 -5.62
C ALA A 135 -10.24 -0.05 -5.35
N GLN A 136 -10.34 -1.20 -6.04
CA GLN A 136 -11.41 -2.18 -5.84
C GLN A 136 -11.35 -2.84 -4.46
N SER A 137 -10.13 -3.08 -3.96
CA SER A 137 -9.95 -3.79 -2.70
C SER A 137 -10.17 -2.90 -1.48
N PHE A 138 -9.88 -1.60 -1.61
CA PHE A 138 -9.92 -0.63 -0.52
C PHE A 138 -10.87 0.54 -0.84
N PRO A 139 -12.19 0.28 -0.98
CA PRO A 139 -13.15 1.26 -1.52
C PRO A 139 -13.31 2.52 -0.66
N PHE A 140 -12.92 2.47 0.62
CA PHE A 140 -13.03 3.58 1.58
C PHE A 140 -11.66 4.09 2.04
N MET A 141 -10.60 3.81 1.28
CA MET A 141 -9.24 4.27 1.59
C MET A 141 -9.17 5.81 1.63
N GLN A 142 -8.59 6.33 2.69
CA GLN A 142 -8.35 7.76 2.93
C GLN A 142 -6.89 8.16 2.78
N THR A 143 -5.95 7.25 3.02
CA THR A 143 -4.52 7.52 2.92
C THR A 143 -3.82 6.47 2.09
N LEU A 144 -3.07 6.93 1.08
CA LEU A 144 -2.22 6.11 0.24
C LEU A 144 -0.78 6.62 0.31
N SER A 145 0.13 5.74 0.70
CA SER A 145 1.57 5.99 0.62
C SER A 145 2.18 5.05 -0.41
N LEU A 146 2.95 5.57 -1.37
CA LEU A 146 3.61 4.77 -2.38
C LEU A 146 5.13 4.96 -2.27
N ASN A 147 5.84 3.84 -2.14
CA ASN A 147 7.30 3.77 -2.17
C ASN A 147 7.70 2.72 -3.20
N ASN A 148 8.07 3.17 -4.40
CA ASN A 148 8.59 2.30 -5.44
C ASN A 148 9.40 3.16 -6.41
N PHE A 149 10.70 2.90 -6.50
CA PHE A 149 11.61 3.68 -7.33
C PHE A 149 11.73 3.15 -8.76
N LYS A 150 11.11 2.02 -9.08
CA LYS A 150 11.19 1.42 -10.40
C LYS A 150 10.20 2.09 -11.35
N PRO A 151 10.60 2.39 -12.60
CA PRO A 151 9.66 2.83 -13.62
C PRO A 151 8.66 1.72 -13.97
N GLN A 152 7.47 2.11 -14.41
CA GLN A 152 6.49 1.19 -15.00
C GLN A 152 7.05 0.59 -16.30
N ASN A 153 6.83 -0.71 -16.50
CA ASN A 153 7.22 -1.34 -17.77
C ASN A 153 6.23 -0.97 -18.88
N ASN A 154 4.95 -0.92 -18.55
CA ASN A 154 3.85 -0.71 -19.49
C ASN A 154 3.25 0.69 -19.35
N LYS A 155 4.08 1.72 -19.59
CA LYS A 155 3.61 3.11 -19.57
C LYS A 155 2.45 3.33 -20.54
N LEU A 156 1.31 3.71 -19.98
CA LEU A 156 0.15 4.22 -20.72
C LEU A 156 0.44 5.50 -21.52
N CYS A 157 1.58 6.15 -21.29
CA CYS A 157 1.98 7.41 -21.93
C CYS A 157 3.00 7.24 -23.07
N LYS A 158 3.16 6.04 -23.66
CA LYS A 158 3.73 6.01 -25.00
C LYS A 158 2.63 6.48 -25.94
N GLU A 159 2.91 7.56 -26.65
CA GLU A 159 2.16 8.16 -27.77
C GLU A 159 1.95 7.16 -28.92
N SER A 160 1.48 5.94 -28.63
CA SER A 160 1.00 5.02 -29.64
C SER A 160 -0.38 5.48 -30.04
N HIS A 161 -0.50 5.96 -31.27
CA HIS A 161 -1.72 6.15 -32.07
C HIS A 161 -2.63 4.91 -32.19
N ASN A 162 -2.59 3.97 -31.24
CA ASN A 162 -3.53 2.87 -31.14
C ASN A 162 -4.50 3.17 -30.00
N ASP A 163 -5.57 3.87 -30.36
CA ASP A 163 -6.75 4.23 -29.54
C ASP A 163 -7.55 3.02 -28.98
N ASN A 164 -6.94 1.84 -28.82
CA ASN A 164 -7.66 0.59 -28.56
C ASN A 164 -7.30 -0.10 -27.23
N GLN A 165 -6.59 0.57 -26.33
CA GLN A 165 -6.50 0.12 -24.93
C GLN A 165 -7.30 1.06 -24.04
N ASP A 166 -8.62 0.87 -24.04
CA ASP A 166 -9.55 1.47 -23.08
C ASP A 166 -9.27 0.90 -21.68
N PHE A 167 -8.31 1.48 -20.98
CA PHE A 167 -8.13 1.22 -19.56
C PHE A 167 -9.18 1.99 -18.76
N SER A 168 -9.74 1.32 -17.76
CA SER A 168 -10.76 1.92 -16.88
C SER A 168 -10.12 3.00 -16.01
N ILE A 169 -10.66 4.22 -16.07
CA ILE A 169 -10.28 5.29 -15.13
C ILE A 169 -10.47 4.80 -13.69
N ILE A 170 -9.42 4.92 -12.87
CA ILE A 170 -9.44 4.46 -11.49
C ILE A 170 -9.98 5.58 -10.59
N ASN A 171 -10.99 5.29 -9.79
CA ASN A 171 -11.59 6.26 -8.88
C ASN A 171 -11.15 6.00 -7.43
N TYR A 172 -10.67 7.04 -6.74
CA TYR A 172 -10.35 7.01 -5.31
C TYR A 172 -11.24 7.98 -4.51
N PRO A 173 -12.54 7.67 -4.34
CA PRO A 173 -13.53 8.66 -3.90
C PRO A 173 -13.31 9.23 -2.49
N TYR A 174 -12.60 8.50 -1.61
CA TYR A 174 -12.37 8.91 -0.22
C TYR A 174 -10.94 9.30 0.08
N LEU A 175 -10.06 9.32 -0.93
CA LEU A 175 -8.65 9.63 -0.73
C LEU A 175 -8.51 11.08 -0.28
N THR A 176 -7.88 11.28 0.88
CA THR A 176 -7.61 12.60 1.45
C THR A 176 -6.12 12.85 1.61
N ASN A 177 -5.29 11.82 1.60
CA ASN A 177 -3.85 11.97 1.77
C ASN A 177 -3.09 11.04 0.82
N LEU A 178 -2.22 11.61 -0.01
CA LEU A 178 -1.40 10.90 -0.98
C LEU A 178 0.08 11.24 -0.72
N THR A 179 0.91 10.23 -0.51
CA THR A 179 2.35 10.39 -0.26
C THR A 179 3.16 9.69 -1.34
N LEU A 180 3.97 10.45 -2.07
CA LEU A 180 4.73 10.02 -3.26
C LEU A 180 6.22 10.37 -3.19
N TYR A 181 6.78 10.63 -1.99
CA TYR A 181 8.20 10.98 -1.86
C TYR A 181 9.11 9.96 -2.56
N ASP A 182 8.94 8.69 -2.22
CA ASP A 182 9.81 7.62 -2.68
C ASP A 182 9.23 6.89 -3.90
N ALA A 183 8.41 7.60 -4.68
CA ALA A 183 7.81 7.08 -5.89
C ALA A 183 8.60 7.53 -7.14
N HIS A 184 8.73 6.64 -8.12
CA HIS A 184 9.17 6.99 -9.46
C HIS A 184 8.17 7.96 -10.13
N ASP A 185 8.67 8.80 -11.03
CA ASP A 185 7.89 9.83 -11.73
C ASP A 185 6.65 9.26 -12.45
N ASP A 186 6.74 8.03 -12.95
CA ASP A 186 5.64 7.33 -13.64
C ASP A 186 4.39 7.21 -12.77
N TYR A 187 4.56 6.90 -11.49
CA TYR A 187 3.44 6.80 -10.56
C TYR A 187 2.87 8.17 -10.23
N ILE A 188 3.72 9.18 -10.18
CA ILE A 188 3.28 10.55 -9.98
C ILE A 188 2.45 11.01 -11.18
N GLU A 189 2.87 10.68 -12.41
CA GLU A 189 2.06 10.87 -13.61
C GLU A 189 0.74 10.11 -13.52
N GLU A 190 0.74 8.87 -13.04
CA GLU A 190 -0.45 8.05 -12.85
C GLU A 190 -1.53 8.77 -12.03
N PHE A 191 -1.15 9.42 -10.92
CA PHE A 191 -2.08 10.15 -10.06
C PHE A 191 -2.40 11.57 -10.54
N LEU A 192 -1.46 12.24 -11.20
CA LEU A 192 -1.64 13.64 -11.61
C LEU A 192 -2.28 13.80 -12.99
N VAL A 193 -2.25 12.78 -13.86
CA VAL A 193 -2.96 12.80 -15.14
C VAL A 193 -4.40 12.33 -14.92
N ASP A 194 -5.36 13.19 -15.31
CA ASP A 194 -6.79 13.00 -15.05
C ASP A 194 -7.43 11.86 -15.86
N THR A 195 -6.84 11.51 -17.00
CA THR A 195 -7.30 10.39 -17.85
C THR A 195 -6.98 9.01 -17.27
N LYS A 196 -6.22 8.93 -16.17
CA LYS A 196 -5.81 7.67 -15.54
C LYS A 196 -6.49 7.45 -14.19
N ILE A 197 -6.38 8.45 -13.33
CA ILE A 197 -6.91 8.41 -11.97
C ILE A 197 -7.80 9.62 -11.73
N CYS A 198 -9.00 9.39 -11.20
CA CYS A 198 -9.87 10.45 -10.71
C CYS A 198 -9.68 10.63 -9.20
N LEU A 199 -9.06 11.75 -8.83
CA LEU A 199 -8.97 12.21 -7.45
C LEU A 199 -10.27 12.91 -7.02
N PRO A 200 -10.66 12.82 -5.72
CA PRO A 200 -11.81 13.54 -5.20
C PRO A 200 -11.52 15.03 -5.15
N ASN A 201 -12.53 15.85 -5.47
CA ASN A 201 -12.38 17.29 -5.54
C ASN A 201 -12.08 17.88 -4.15
N ASN A 202 -11.03 18.71 -4.09
CA ASN A 202 -10.70 19.61 -2.97
C ASN A 202 -10.55 18.90 -1.63
N ALA A 203 -10.12 17.64 -1.64
CA ALA A 203 -9.96 16.83 -0.44
C ALA A 203 -8.55 16.27 -0.27
N VAL A 204 -7.73 16.26 -1.33
CA VAL A 204 -6.44 15.56 -1.32
C VAL A 204 -5.31 16.46 -0.86
N HIS A 205 -4.61 16.01 0.17
CA HIS A 205 -3.32 16.50 0.62
C HIS A 205 -2.22 15.68 -0.08
N LEU A 206 -1.38 16.32 -0.91
CA LEU A 206 -0.28 15.66 -1.62
C LEU A 206 1.06 15.94 -0.92
N ASN A 207 1.83 14.89 -0.65
CA ASN A 207 3.20 14.94 -0.15
C ASN A 207 4.17 14.41 -1.22
N ILE A 208 5.08 15.25 -1.72
CA ILE A 208 5.94 14.93 -2.87
C ILE A 208 7.23 15.76 -2.86
N TYR A 209 8.30 15.28 -3.50
CA TYR A 209 9.48 16.14 -3.71
C TYR A 209 9.21 17.17 -4.81
N TYR A 210 9.62 18.42 -4.57
CA TYR A 210 9.42 19.50 -5.54
C TYR A 210 9.99 19.19 -6.94
N GLU A 211 11.17 18.57 -7.00
CA GLU A 211 11.81 18.26 -8.28
C GLU A 211 11.05 17.20 -9.08
N GLN A 212 10.41 16.22 -8.42
CA GLN A 212 9.56 15.25 -9.12
C GLN A 212 8.31 15.92 -9.67
N LEU A 213 7.62 16.73 -8.85
CA LEU A 213 6.43 17.47 -9.28
C LEU A 213 6.73 18.38 -10.46
N LYS A 214 7.87 19.09 -10.43
CA LYS A 214 8.35 19.95 -11.51
C LYS A 214 8.61 19.16 -12.80
N ARG A 215 9.19 17.96 -12.73
CA ARG A 215 9.41 17.12 -13.92
C ARG A 215 8.09 16.65 -14.54
N VAL A 216 7.20 16.06 -13.74
CA VAL A 216 5.92 15.51 -14.21
C VAL A 216 5.01 16.57 -14.84
N THR A 217 4.99 17.77 -14.25
CA THR A 217 4.18 18.90 -14.75
C THR A 217 4.86 19.69 -15.87
N HIS A 218 6.07 19.29 -16.33
CA HIS A 218 6.92 20.06 -17.24
C HIS A 218 7.11 21.53 -16.82
N ASN A 219 7.55 21.76 -15.59
CA ASN A 219 7.63 23.10 -14.99
C ASN A 219 6.26 23.80 -14.89
N PHE A 220 5.21 23.05 -14.60
CA PHE A 220 3.84 23.57 -14.47
C PHE A 220 3.31 24.17 -15.78
N THR A 221 3.57 23.51 -16.91
CA THR A 221 3.04 23.88 -18.25
C THR A 221 2.24 22.76 -18.93
N ARG A 222 2.26 21.53 -18.38
CA ARG A 222 1.56 20.37 -18.93
C ARG A 222 0.08 20.34 -18.53
N ASP A 223 -0.81 20.85 -19.39
CA ASP A 223 -2.24 21.03 -19.09
C ASP A 223 -2.97 19.77 -18.62
N ILE A 224 -2.64 18.58 -19.14
CA ILE A 224 -3.30 17.33 -18.73
C ILE A 224 -3.09 16.99 -17.24
N THR A 225 -2.03 17.51 -16.62
CA THR A 225 -1.81 17.32 -15.17
C THR A 225 -2.53 18.37 -14.32
N ARG A 226 -2.93 19.48 -14.95
CA ARG A 226 -3.51 20.65 -14.26
C ARG A 226 -4.85 20.31 -13.62
N ILE A 227 -5.65 19.45 -14.24
CA ILE A 227 -6.99 19.09 -13.76
C ILE A 227 -6.92 18.42 -12.39
N ASN A 228 -6.10 17.38 -12.22
CA ASN A 228 -5.95 16.74 -10.90
C ASN A 228 -5.13 17.59 -9.92
N CYS A 229 -4.13 18.34 -10.39
CA CYS A 229 -3.44 19.33 -9.53
C CYS A 229 -4.42 20.34 -8.95
N ALA A 230 -5.41 20.77 -9.73
CA ALA A 230 -6.41 21.73 -9.29
C ALA A 230 -7.35 21.20 -8.21
N LYS A 231 -7.47 19.87 -8.07
CA LYS A 231 -8.28 19.21 -7.03
C LYS A 231 -7.56 19.06 -5.69
N LEU A 232 -6.28 19.39 -5.62
CA LEU A 232 -5.50 19.27 -4.38
C LEU A 232 -5.90 20.38 -3.41
N ASN A 233 -6.15 20.03 -2.15
CA ASN A 233 -6.45 20.97 -1.06
C ASN A 233 -5.19 21.47 -0.34
N SER A 234 -4.11 20.70 -0.43
CA SER A 234 -2.84 21.03 0.23
C SER A 234 -1.70 20.34 -0.50
N LEU A 235 -0.57 21.02 -0.55
CA LEU A 235 0.66 20.49 -1.13
C LEU A 235 1.80 20.66 -0.13
N HIS A 236 2.34 19.54 0.33
CA HIS A 236 3.55 19.51 1.13
C HIS A 236 4.74 19.11 0.25
N LEU A 237 5.63 20.07 0.04
CA LEU A 237 6.83 19.91 -0.76
C LEU A 237 8.03 19.69 0.15
N ASN A 238 8.65 18.52 0.06
CA ASN A 238 9.90 18.31 0.77
C ASN A 238 11.01 19.12 0.08
N GLY A 239 11.68 19.96 0.87
CA GLY A 239 12.87 20.72 0.48
C GLY A 239 12.66 22.10 -0.14
N ARG A 240 11.44 22.51 -0.56
CA ARG A 240 11.19 23.83 -1.19
C ARG A 240 9.77 24.35 -1.00
N ARG A 241 9.58 25.67 -1.22
CA ARG A 241 8.24 26.30 -1.32
C ARG A 241 7.77 26.32 -2.78
N LEU A 242 6.45 26.29 -2.99
CA LEU A 242 5.86 26.42 -4.32
C LEU A 242 6.16 27.82 -4.91
N PRO A 243 6.67 27.92 -6.15
CA PRO A 243 6.92 29.21 -6.77
C PRO A 243 5.62 29.92 -7.14
N LYS A 244 5.65 31.26 -7.20
CA LYS A 244 4.46 32.09 -7.45
C LYS A 244 3.75 31.76 -8.77
N TYR A 245 4.50 31.46 -9.83
CA TYR A 245 3.94 31.17 -11.15
C TYR A 245 3.22 29.81 -11.21
N ALA A 246 3.46 28.92 -10.25
CA ALA A 246 2.79 27.62 -10.18
C ALA A 246 1.48 27.68 -9.38
N LYS A 247 1.09 28.83 -8.83
CA LYS A 247 -0.16 28.96 -8.06
C LYS A 247 -1.40 28.66 -8.89
N ASP A 248 -1.38 28.99 -10.18
CA ASP A 248 -2.51 28.74 -11.09
C ASP A 248 -2.74 27.25 -11.39
N TYR A 249 -1.77 26.40 -11.01
CA TYR A 249 -1.87 24.94 -11.02
C TYR A 249 -2.55 24.37 -9.77
N PHE A 250 -2.56 25.12 -8.66
CA PHE A 250 -3.03 24.68 -7.35
C PHE A 250 -3.90 25.78 -6.71
N PRO A 251 -5.09 26.07 -7.27
CA PRO A 251 -5.95 27.18 -6.85
C PRO A 251 -6.46 27.10 -5.41
N HIS A 252 -6.36 25.93 -4.77
CA HIS A 252 -6.85 25.67 -3.41
C HIS A 252 -5.71 25.49 -2.38
N VAL A 253 -4.45 25.61 -2.80
CA VAL A 253 -3.24 25.40 -1.96
C VAL A 253 -2.62 26.71 -1.51
#